data_AF-A0AAU0XYR8-F1
#
_entry.id   AF-A0AAU0XYR8-F1
#
_cell.length_a   1.000
_cell.length_b   1.000
_cell.length_c   1.000
_cell.angle_alpha   90.00
_cell.angle_beta   90.00
_cell.angle_gamma   90.00
#
_symmetry.space_group_name_H-M   'P 1'
#
loop_
_entity.id
_entity.type
_entity.pdbx_description
1 polymer ?
#
loop_
_entity_poly.entity_id
_entity_poly.type
_entity_poly.pdbx_seq_one_letter_code
_entity_poly.pdbx_strand_id
1 'polypeptide(L)'
;MGKLTDQTVIRPAYGLAILAAVVALCVSACTEEGEPASYPPTSRSAQPSPSKTSDRAEHIEGETVTQAPKQVNDGQVLLSVASRKGNAELPLTKKIGVGRLAIQVNCQGDGTLEVSVEPVGLSFPLECVEQEVSSTYNEIILKRARSGGSVRVEAPSGVRWALTAEH
;
A
#
# COMPACT_ATOMS: atom_id res chain seq x y z
N MET A 1 18.21 11.10 -50.61
CA MET A 1 19.32 11.93 -50.10
C MET A 1 18.78 13.26 -49.61
N GLY A 2 19.02 13.63 -48.34
CA GLY A 2 18.55 14.91 -47.78
C GLY A 2 18.79 15.03 -46.28
N LYS A 3 20.07 15.24 -45.93
CA LYS A 3 20.69 15.75 -44.69
C LYS A 3 20.01 15.58 -43.32
N LEU A 4 20.69 14.79 -42.47
CA LEU A 4 20.75 14.93 -41.01
C LEU A 4 21.03 16.39 -40.62
N THR A 5 20.30 16.90 -39.64
CA THR A 5 20.76 17.98 -38.76
C THR A 5 20.75 17.47 -37.34
N ASP A 6 21.96 17.22 -36.85
CA ASP A 6 22.35 17.03 -35.46
C ASP A 6 22.12 18.34 -34.70
N GLN A 7 21.41 18.28 -33.58
CA GLN A 7 21.48 19.30 -32.53
C GLN A 7 21.80 18.62 -31.20
N THR A 8 23.08 18.31 -31.03
CA THR A 8 23.78 18.30 -29.74
C THR A 8 23.78 19.74 -29.14
N VAL A 9 24.13 19.90 -27.85
CA VAL A 9 24.53 21.15 -27.12
C VAL A 9 23.35 21.68 -26.26
N ILE A 10 23.31 21.74 -24.90
CA ILE A 10 24.30 21.74 -23.78
C ILE A 10 23.59 21.32 -22.48
N ARG A 11 24.27 20.50 -21.65
CA ARG A 11 23.93 20.29 -20.23
C ARG A 11 24.45 21.46 -19.39
N PRO A 12 23.63 22.16 -18.59
CA PRO A 12 24.16 23.03 -17.54
C PRO A 12 24.50 22.19 -16.30
N ALA A 13 25.79 22.01 -16.06
CA ALA A 13 26.33 21.65 -14.75
C ALA A 13 26.50 22.95 -13.94
N TYR A 14 25.69 23.13 -12.91
CA TYR A 14 25.92 24.06 -11.81
C TYR A 14 25.72 23.20 -10.55
N GLY A 15 26.68 22.97 -9.66
CA GLY A 15 27.67 23.89 -9.12
C GLY A 15 27.42 23.87 -7.61
N LEU A 16 28.36 23.28 -6.85
CA LEU A 16 28.30 23.10 -5.40
C LEU A 16 27.98 24.41 -4.65
N ALA A 17 27.14 24.32 -3.62
CA ALA A 17 27.24 25.18 -2.44
C ALA A 17 26.92 24.37 -1.17
N ILE A 18 27.96 24.15 -0.38
CA ILE A 18 27.95 23.57 0.96
C ILE A 18 27.44 24.63 1.93
N LEU A 19 26.48 24.30 2.79
CA LEU A 19 26.28 25.00 4.05
C LEU A 19 25.96 23.98 5.14
N ALA A 20 26.97 23.74 5.97
CA ALA A 20 26.86 23.02 7.22
C ALA A 20 26.12 23.89 8.24
N ALA A 21 25.11 23.32 8.89
CA ALA A 21 24.59 23.82 10.15
C ALA A 21 24.49 22.63 11.11
N VAL A 22 25.53 22.49 11.93
CA VAL A 22 25.55 21.63 13.11
C VAL A 22 24.70 22.32 14.18
N VAL A 23 23.59 21.69 14.59
CA VAL A 23 22.91 22.05 15.83
C VAL A 23 22.94 20.82 16.73
N ALA A 24 23.72 20.94 17.79
CA ALA A 24 23.83 20.02 18.90
C ALA A 24 22.78 20.33 19.99
N LEU A 25 22.56 19.35 20.87
CA LEU A 25 21.91 19.42 22.22
C LEU A 25 20.38 19.24 22.18
N CYS A 26 19.71 18.42 23.02
CA CYS A 26 20.04 17.86 24.34
C CYS A 26 19.48 16.42 24.48
N VAL A 27 20.20 15.59 25.22
CA VAL A 27 19.74 14.32 25.80
C VAL A 27 18.99 14.64 27.10
N SER A 28 17.76 14.16 27.26
CA SER A 28 17.11 14.02 28.57
C SER A 28 16.86 12.53 28.81
N ALA A 29 17.85 11.89 29.42
CA ALA A 29 17.69 10.58 30.05
C ALA A 29 16.98 10.81 31.39
N CYS A 30 15.73 10.38 31.51
CA CYS A 30 15.08 10.21 32.80
C CYS A 30 15.23 8.74 33.20
N THR A 31 16.29 8.46 33.97
CA THR A 31 16.38 7.27 34.81
C THR A 31 15.63 7.60 36.09
N GLU A 32 14.54 6.89 36.37
CA GLU A 32 13.91 6.90 37.69
C GLU A 32 13.98 5.47 38.24
N GLU A 33 15.02 5.21 39.02
CA GLU A 33 15.16 4.03 39.87
C GLU A 33 14.38 4.29 41.16
N GLY A 34 13.33 3.51 41.38
CA GLY A 34 12.57 3.47 42.63
C GLY A 34 12.17 2.03 42.94
N GLU A 35 12.87 1.42 43.89
CA GLU A 35 12.60 0.10 44.49
C GLU A 35 12.77 0.25 46.02
N PRO A 36 12.21 -0.61 46.91
CA PRO A 36 11.00 -1.44 46.86
C PRO A 36 10.00 -1.08 48.00
N ALA A 37 8.74 -1.49 47.87
CA ALA A 37 7.89 -1.74 49.02
C ALA A 37 7.08 -3.02 48.83
N SER A 38 7.50 -4.06 49.56
CA SER A 38 6.89 -5.39 49.64
C SER A 38 5.48 -5.36 50.22
N TYR A 39 4.51 -5.94 49.51
CA TYR A 39 3.26 -6.46 50.09
C TYR A 39 2.85 -7.77 49.37
N PRO A 40 2.19 -8.72 50.07
CA PRO A 40 2.15 -10.15 49.70
C PRO A 40 1.23 -10.49 48.51
N PRO A 41 1.42 -11.67 47.87
CA PRO A 41 0.72 -12.02 46.65
C PRO A 41 -0.73 -12.42 46.92
N THR A 42 -1.68 -11.65 46.40
CA THR A 42 -3.03 -12.16 46.17
C THR A 42 -3.02 -12.86 44.82
N SER A 43 -2.98 -14.19 44.86
CA SER A 43 -3.12 -15.07 43.70
C SER A 43 -4.54 -14.93 43.14
N ARG A 44 -4.74 -14.01 42.19
CA ARG A 44 -5.89 -14.01 41.29
C ARG A 44 -5.47 -14.77 40.04
N SER A 45 -6.03 -15.96 39.88
CA SER A 45 -6.03 -16.70 38.62
C SER A 45 -6.59 -15.80 37.53
N ALA A 46 -5.69 -15.18 36.76
CA ALA A 46 -6.04 -14.40 35.59
C ALA A 46 -6.32 -15.41 34.47
N GLN A 47 -7.61 -15.66 34.27
CA GLN A 47 -8.16 -16.25 33.06
C GLN A 47 -7.52 -15.58 31.82
N PRO A 48 -7.08 -16.34 30.80
CA PRO A 48 -6.57 -15.73 29.57
C PRO A 48 -7.68 -14.87 28.99
N SER A 49 -7.48 -13.56 28.98
CA SER A 49 -8.32 -12.67 28.18
C SER A 49 -8.07 -13.05 26.73
N PRO A 50 -9.11 -13.38 25.93
CA PRO A 50 -8.90 -13.59 24.50
C PRO A 50 -8.27 -12.33 23.93
N SER A 51 -7.14 -12.53 23.24
CA SER A 51 -6.47 -11.47 22.49
C SER A 51 -7.51 -10.74 21.66
N LYS A 52 -7.49 -9.41 21.75
CA LYS A 52 -8.33 -8.54 20.91
C LYS A 52 -8.19 -9.03 19.48
N THR A 53 -9.28 -9.54 18.93
CA THR A 53 -9.49 -9.68 17.49
C THR A 53 -9.17 -8.32 16.89
N SER A 54 -7.99 -8.25 16.28
CA SER A 54 -7.64 -7.22 15.31
C SER A 54 -8.76 -7.16 14.29
N ASP A 55 -9.11 -5.95 13.85
CA ASP A 55 -9.96 -5.63 12.70
C ASP A 55 -9.43 -6.26 11.40
N ARG A 56 -9.27 -7.59 11.37
CA ARG A 56 -8.84 -8.36 10.23
C ARG A 56 -10.05 -8.48 9.33
N ALA A 57 -9.92 -8.02 8.09
CA ALA A 57 -10.89 -8.33 7.04
C ALA A 57 -11.15 -9.84 7.03
N GLU A 58 -12.42 -10.25 7.12
CA GLU A 58 -12.80 -11.67 7.15
C GLU A 58 -12.23 -12.39 5.92
N HIS A 59 -11.61 -13.55 6.13
CA HIS A 59 -11.09 -14.38 5.06
C HIS A 59 -12.25 -14.93 4.23
N ILE A 60 -12.32 -14.60 2.94
CA ILE A 60 -13.33 -15.15 2.03
C ILE A 60 -12.76 -16.39 1.34
N GLU A 61 -13.38 -17.56 1.56
CA GLU A 61 -13.00 -18.79 0.86
C GLU A 61 -13.06 -18.59 -0.66
N GLY A 62 -11.95 -18.90 -1.35
CA GLY A 62 -11.81 -18.73 -2.80
C GLY A 62 -10.95 -17.54 -3.23
N GLU A 63 -10.44 -16.75 -2.29
CA GLU A 63 -9.45 -15.71 -2.58
C GLU A 63 -8.10 -16.35 -2.93
N THR A 64 -7.58 -15.98 -4.10
CA THR A 64 -6.26 -16.42 -4.56
C THR A 64 -5.48 -15.22 -5.09
N VAL A 65 -4.16 -15.35 -5.12
CA VAL A 65 -3.28 -14.44 -5.87
C VAL A 65 -3.06 -14.92 -7.31
N THR A 66 -3.49 -16.14 -7.65
CA THR A 66 -3.34 -16.73 -8.99
C THR A 66 -4.43 -16.28 -9.96
N GLN A 67 -5.58 -15.86 -9.44
CA GLN A 67 -6.69 -15.28 -10.19
C GLN A 67 -6.93 -13.86 -9.68
N ALA A 68 -7.43 -12.99 -10.56
CA ALA A 68 -7.82 -11.65 -10.16
C ALA A 68 -9.12 -11.71 -9.34
N PRO A 69 -9.29 -10.84 -8.33
CA PRO A 69 -10.56 -10.72 -7.60
C PRO A 69 -11.74 -10.50 -8.54
N LYS A 70 -12.88 -11.11 -8.23
CA LYS A 70 -14.11 -10.92 -9.00
C LYS A 70 -14.71 -9.57 -8.65
N GLN A 71 -15.34 -8.94 -9.62
CA GLN A 71 -16.11 -7.74 -9.39
C GLN A 71 -17.22 -7.94 -8.35
N VAL A 72 -17.47 -6.92 -7.52
CA VAL A 72 -18.46 -6.98 -6.43
C VAL A 72 -19.79 -6.31 -6.82
N ASN A 73 -19.77 -5.22 -7.60
CA ASN A 73 -20.98 -4.40 -7.83
C ASN A 73 -21.39 -4.27 -9.31
N ASP A 74 -21.07 -5.25 -10.16
CA ASP A 74 -21.37 -5.24 -11.61
C ASP A 74 -20.90 -3.97 -12.36
N GLY A 75 -19.95 -3.23 -11.81
CA GLY A 75 -19.34 -2.05 -12.44
C GLY A 75 -18.57 -2.38 -13.72
N GLN A 76 -17.98 -1.39 -14.37
CA GLN A 76 -17.05 -1.65 -15.45
C GLN A 76 -15.67 -2.02 -14.90
N VAL A 77 -15.16 -3.20 -15.26
CA VAL A 77 -13.75 -3.55 -14.99
C VAL A 77 -12.83 -2.64 -15.82
N LEU A 78 -12.01 -1.87 -15.11
CA LEU A 78 -10.99 -0.97 -15.67
C LEU A 78 -9.65 -1.69 -15.81
N LEU A 79 -9.33 -2.56 -14.87
CA LEU A 79 -8.07 -3.31 -14.80
C LEU A 79 -8.31 -4.62 -14.04
N SER A 80 -7.69 -5.71 -14.51
CA SER A 80 -7.73 -7.00 -13.83
C SER A 80 -6.41 -7.74 -14.10
N VAL A 81 -5.68 -8.04 -13.03
CA VAL A 81 -4.35 -8.66 -13.09
C VAL A 81 -4.19 -9.70 -11.98
N ALA A 82 -3.36 -10.71 -12.23
CA ALA A 82 -3.08 -11.76 -11.27
C ALA A 82 -1.62 -12.19 -11.32
N SER A 83 -1.19 -12.96 -10.32
CA SER A 83 0.14 -13.58 -10.23
C SER A 83 1.31 -12.59 -10.38
N ARG A 84 1.12 -11.34 -9.96
CA ARG A 84 2.18 -10.33 -9.95
C ARG A 84 3.03 -10.48 -8.69
N LYS A 85 4.26 -9.94 -8.74
CA LYS A 85 5.19 -9.92 -7.61
C LYS A 85 5.87 -8.56 -7.52
N GLY A 86 6.13 -8.11 -6.29
CA GLY A 86 6.79 -6.84 -6.02
C GLY A 86 6.09 -5.65 -6.66
N ASN A 87 6.87 -4.61 -6.98
CA ASN A 87 6.34 -3.34 -7.47
C ASN A 87 5.76 -3.44 -8.89
N ALA A 88 4.73 -2.63 -9.17
CA ALA A 88 4.24 -2.42 -10.53
C ALA A 88 3.55 -1.05 -10.68
N GLU A 89 3.54 -0.54 -11.91
CA GLU A 89 2.64 0.52 -12.32
C GLU A 89 1.79 0.02 -13.48
N LEU A 90 0.46 0.15 -13.35
CA LEU A 90 -0.52 -0.41 -14.25
C LEU A 90 -1.41 0.70 -14.81
N PRO A 91 -1.38 0.98 -16.11
CA PRO A 91 -2.18 2.04 -16.69
C PRO A 91 -3.67 1.67 -16.71
N LEU A 92 -4.52 2.62 -16.31
CA LEU A 92 -5.96 2.60 -16.52
C LEU A 92 -6.26 3.34 -17.83
N THR A 93 -6.31 2.59 -18.93
CA THR A 93 -6.46 3.14 -20.29
C THR A 93 -7.90 3.55 -20.62
N LYS A 94 -8.86 3.10 -19.82
CA LYS A 94 -10.27 3.51 -19.93
C LYS A 94 -10.53 4.74 -19.07
N LYS A 95 -11.55 5.52 -19.47
CA LYS A 95 -12.08 6.62 -18.67
C LYS A 95 -12.56 6.09 -17.32
N ILE A 96 -12.16 6.76 -16.25
CA ILE A 96 -12.71 6.56 -14.91
C ILE A 96 -13.90 7.52 -14.78
N GLY A 97 -15.12 6.99 -14.67
CA GLY A 97 -16.32 7.83 -14.67
C GLY A 97 -16.55 8.59 -13.36
N VAL A 98 -17.71 9.24 -13.29
CA VAL A 98 -18.23 9.82 -12.03
C VAL A 98 -18.85 8.69 -11.22
N GLY A 99 -18.77 8.75 -9.89
CA GLY A 99 -19.31 7.72 -9.01
C GLY A 99 -18.22 6.89 -8.34
N ARG A 100 -18.54 5.64 -8.04
CA ARG A 100 -17.67 4.74 -7.27
C ARG A 100 -16.48 4.31 -8.09
N LEU A 101 -15.28 4.44 -7.56
CA LEU A 101 -14.11 3.70 -8.03
C LEU A 101 -13.70 2.77 -6.89
N ALA A 102 -13.58 1.48 -7.18
CA ALA A 102 -13.20 0.48 -6.20
C ALA A 102 -11.99 -0.32 -6.66
N ILE A 103 -11.16 -0.72 -5.69
CA ILE A 103 -9.99 -1.56 -5.87
C ILE A 103 -10.14 -2.76 -4.94
N GLN A 104 -10.02 -3.94 -5.52
CA GLN A 104 -9.89 -5.20 -4.80
C GLN A 104 -8.49 -5.72 -4.95
N VAL A 105 -7.90 -6.15 -3.86
CA VAL A 105 -6.53 -6.66 -3.82
C VAL A 105 -6.49 -7.92 -3.00
N ASN A 106 -5.85 -8.94 -3.54
CA ASN A 106 -5.41 -10.11 -2.80
C ASN A 106 -3.89 -10.12 -2.76
N CYS A 107 -3.29 -10.39 -1.62
CA CYS A 107 -1.85 -10.58 -1.51
C CYS A 107 -1.47 -11.74 -0.60
N GLN A 108 -0.27 -12.29 -0.82
CA GLN A 108 0.30 -13.39 -0.06
C GLN A 108 1.82 -13.26 -0.01
N GLY A 109 2.39 -13.57 1.15
CA GLY A 109 3.82 -13.43 1.45
C GLY A 109 4.04 -12.36 2.52
N ASP A 110 5.18 -12.40 3.19
CA ASP A 110 5.49 -11.47 4.29
C ASP A 110 5.73 -10.02 3.82
N GLY A 111 5.01 -9.08 4.45
CA GLY A 111 5.24 -7.63 4.36
C GLY A 111 4.01 -6.81 3.93
N THR A 112 4.17 -5.50 3.83
CA THR A 112 3.09 -4.57 3.48
C THR A 112 3.08 -4.28 1.98
N LEU A 113 1.90 -4.36 1.36
CA LEU A 113 1.65 -3.92 0.00
C LEU A 113 0.91 -2.57 0.05
N GLU A 114 1.45 -1.56 -0.62
CA GLU A 114 0.82 -0.24 -0.78
C GLU A 114 0.19 -0.15 -2.18
N VAL A 115 -1.09 0.22 -2.23
CA VAL A 115 -1.78 0.53 -3.49
C VAL A 115 -2.12 2.00 -3.54
N SER A 116 -1.81 2.65 -4.66
CA SER A 116 -2.24 4.01 -4.96
C SER A 116 -2.87 4.11 -6.35
N VAL A 117 -3.83 5.01 -6.50
CA VAL A 117 -4.50 5.29 -7.78
C VAL A 117 -4.41 6.77 -8.11
N GLU A 118 -3.66 7.08 -9.17
CA GLU A 118 -3.51 8.44 -9.69
C GLU A 118 -4.47 8.67 -10.88
N PRO A 119 -5.00 9.90 -11.07
CA PRO A 119 -4.84 11.10 -10.25
C PRO A 119 -5.97 11.27 -9.21
N VAL A 120 -6.60 10.18 -8.78
CA VAL A 120 -7.81 10.22 -7.95
C VAL A 120 -7.52 10.26 -6.45
N GLY A 121 -6.28 9.97 -6.03
CA GLY A 121 -5.81 10.13 -4.65
C GLY A 121 -6.27 9.02 -3.70
N LEU A 122 -6.73 7.88 -4.22
CA LEU A 122 -6.93 6.68 -3.40
C LEU A 122 -5.55 6.09 -3.09
N SER A 123 -5.24 5.86 -1.82
CA SER A 123 -4.05 5.13 -1.39
C SER A 123 -4.35 4.35 -0.12
N PHE A 124 -3.89 3.12 -0.01
CA PHE A 124 -4.05 2.30 1.18
C PHE A 124 -3.00 1.18 1.26
N PRO A 125 -2.56 0.83 2.49
CA PRO A 125 -1.78 -0.37 2.74
C PRO A 125 -2.67 -1.62 2.84
N LEU A 126 -2.06 -2.77 2.59
CA LEU A 126 -2.57 -4.10 2.92
C LEU A 126 -1.44 -4.93 3.50
N GLU A 127 -1.60 -5.40 4.73
CA GLU A 127 -0.68 -6.36 5.35
C GLU A 127 -0.84 -7.73 4.69
N CYS A 128 0.25 -8.23 4.10
CA CYS A 128 0.33 -9.55 3.50
C CYS A 128 0.96 -10.51 4.50
N VAL A 129 0.38 -11.70 4.62
CA VAL A 129 0.82 -12.73 5.56
C VAL A 129 1.43 -13.89 4.79
N GLU A 130 2.45 -14.51 5.37
CA GLU A 130 3.05 -15.72 4.83
C GLU A 130 2.02 -16.86 4.80
N GLN A 131 2.00 -17.66 3.72
CA GLN A 131 1.11 -18.82 3.52
C GLN A 131 -0.41 -18.55 3.50
N GLU A 132 -0.88 -17.36 3.85
CA GLU A 132 -2.28 -16.97 3.81
C GLU A 132 -2.54 -15.90 2.74
N VAL A 133 -3.76 -15.85 2.23
CA VAL A 133 -4.18 -14.75 1.36
C VAL A 133 -4.86 -13.70 2.23
N SER A 134 -4.28 -12.50 2.25
CA SER A 134 -4.92 -11.29 2.76
C SER A 134 -5.67 -10.61 1.63
N SER A 135 -6.84 -10.07 1.92
CA SER A 135 -7.65 -9.36 0.94
C SER A 135 -8.21 -8.04 1.48
N THR A 136 -8.52 -7.15 0.56
CA THR A 136 -9.26 -5.93 0.88
C THR A 136 -10.04 -5.43 -0.33
N TYR A 137 -11.13 -4.74 -0.05
CA TYR A 137 -11.92 -3.98 -1.00
C TYR A 137 -11.98 -2.54 -0.48
N ASN A 138 -11.44 -1.58 -1.23
CA ASN A 138 -11.45 -0.17 -0.90
C ASN A 138 -12.08 0.65 -2.01
N GLU A 139 -12.82 1.70 -1.66
CA GLU A 139 -13.54 2.51 -2.63
C GLU A 139 -13.55 4.01 -2.29
N ILE A 140 -13.71 4.83 -3.33
CA ILE A 140 -13.93 6.27 -3.24
C ILE A 140 -15.05 6.72 -4.18
N ILE A 141 -15.66 7.86 -3.86
CA ILE A 141 -16.67 8.50 -4.71
C ILE A 141 -16.05 9.68 -5.47
N LEU A 142 -15.97 9.55 -6.79
CA LEU A 142 -15.46 10.56 -7.70
C LEU A 142 -16.58 11.52 -8.12
N LYS A 143 -16.43 12.80 -7.73
CA LYS A 143 -17.33 13.88 -8.19
C LYS A 143 -17.10 14.29 -9.65
N ARG A 144 -15.95 13.92 -10.22
CA ARG A 144 -15.53 14.30 -11.57
C ARG A 144 -14.82 13.11 -12.22
N ALA A 145 -15.16 12.83 -13.48
CA ALA A 145 -14.49 11.81 -14.25
C ALA A 145 -13.00 12.14 -14.52
N ARG A 146 -12.22 11.12 -14.87
CA ARG A 146 -10.84 11.20 -15.36
C ARG A 146 -10.73 10.49 -16.70
N SER A 147 -9.97 11.04 -17.62
CA SER A 147 -9.72 10.42 -18.94
C SER A 147 -8.99 9.09 -18.84
N GLY A 148 -8.26 8.87 -17.76
CA GLY A 148 -7.55 7.64 -17.40
C GLY A 148 -6.81 7.85 -16.09
N GLY A 149 -5.87 6.95 -15.81
CA GLY A 149 -5.05 7.00 -14.61
C GLY A 149 -4.04 5.87 -14.56
N SER A 150 -3.48 5.62 -13.39
CA SER A 150 -2.64 4.45 -13.14
C SER A 150 -2.90 3.92 -11.73
N VAL A 151 -2.74 2.61 -11.58
CA VAL A 151 -2.63 1.95 -10.28
C VAL A 151 -1.15 1.67 -10.07
N ARG A 152 -0.57 2.21 -9.01
CA ARG A 152 0.78 1.87 -8.56
C ARG A 152 0.67 0.93 -7.36
N VAL A 153 1.46 -0.12 -7.40
CA VAL A 153 1.62 -1.10 -6.33
C VAL A 153 3.10 -1.08 -5.91
N GLU A 154 3.34 -0.85 -4.62
CA GLU A 154 4.64 -1.00 -4.00
C GLU A 154 4.58 -2.17 -3.02
N ALA A 155 5.47 -3.14 -3.19
CA ALA A 155 5.46 -4.36 -2.39
C ALA A 155 6.86 -4.98 -2.34
N PRO A 156 7.21 -5.66 -1.22
CA PRO A 156 8.40 -6.50 -1.17
C PRO A 156 8.44 -7.51 -2.33
N SER A 157 9.64 -7.84 -2.81
CA SER A 157 9.81 -8.76 -3.96
C SER A 157 9.26 -10.18 -3.72
N GLY A 158 9.12 -10.60 -2.46
CA GLY A 158 8.54 -11.87 -2.05
C GLY A 158 7.01 -11.90 -2.10
N VAL A 159 6.35 -10.74 -2.02
CA VAL A 159 4.89 -10.64 -1.99
C VAL A 159 4.32 -10.88 -3.39
N ARG A 160 3.39 -11.83 -3.47
CA ARG A 160 2.54 -12.09 -4.63
C ARG A 160 1.21 -11.39 -4.47
N TRP A 161 0.66 -10.90 -5.57
CA TRP A 161 -0.62 -10.20 -5.52
C TRP A 161 -1.43 -10.30 -6.81
N ALA A 162 -2.73 -10.07 -6.66
CA ALA A 162 -3.71 -9.94 -7.71
C ALA A 162 -4.62 -8.74 -7.41
N LEU A 163 -5.11 -8.07 -8.45
CA LEU A 163 -5.85 -6.81 -8.31
C LEU A 163 -6.92 -6.68 -9.39
N THR A 164 -8.08 -6.20 -8.98
CA THR A 164 -9.14 -5.73 -9.89
C THR A 164 -9.51 -4.30 -9.53
N ALA A 165 -9.59 -3.42 -10.54
CA ALA A 165 -10.13 -2.08 -10.42
C ALA A 165 -11.43 -1.96 -11.20
N GLU A 166 -12.47 -1.39 -10.58
CA GLU A 166 -13.80 -1.24 -11.17
C GLU A 166 -14.40 0.14 -10.91
N HIS A 167 -15.25 0.59 -11.83
CA HIS A 167 -15.96 1.87 -11.76
C HIS A 167 -17.44 1.72 -12.14
#